data_AF-A0AAU2FZN8-F1
#
_entry.id   AF-A0AAU2FZN8-F1
#
_cell.length_a   1.000
_cell.length_b   1.000
_cell.length_c   1.000
_cell.angle_alpha   90.00
_cell.angle_beta   90.00
_cell.angle_gamma   90.00
#
_symmetry.space_group_name_H-M   'P 1'
#
loop_
_entity.id
_entity.type
_entity.pdbx_description
1 polymer ?
#
loop_
_entity_poly.entity_id
_entity_poly.type
_entity_poly.pdbx_seq_one_letter_code
_entity_poly.pdbx_strand_id
1 'polypeptide(L)'
;MPRSTPDGAGRRPRRPIGTWPAVGVTVAVLVAANAALHRWSGPWGVVTAVVVSGVLLGVLRWAGGTLADAGLAPGTLARGARWALALIALVGIVYLAGALLPATRTLFEDRRYAGMDGGEVMLRVLVLVPVGTVLVEEIAFRGVLYGLVRRDRGAVWATAVSSALFGLWHVLPSLHLATAKPALTTAFGRSGLGAALAVVAAVLFTAAAGVLFCELRRRSGSLLAPMGLHWAVNAFGYLVGFLLR
;
A
#
# COMPACT_ATOMS: atom_id res chain seq x y z
N MET A 1 -4.71 -2.73 -60.15
CA MET A 1 -5.34 -2.42 -58.84
C MET A 1 -5.70 -3.72 -58.13
N PRO A 2 -4.98 -4.14 -57.07
CA PRO A 2 -5.43 -5.23 -56.21
C PRO A 2 -6.24 -4.69 -55.02
N ARG A 3 -7.28 -5.44 -54.67
CA ARG A 3 -8.35 -5.15 -53.71
C ARG A 3 -7.81 -4.92 -52.29
N SER A 4 -8.28 -3.84 -51.66
CA SER A 4 -8.16 -3.62 -50.22
C SER A 4 -9.10 -4.56 -49.46
N THR A 5 -8.56 -5.44 -48.63
CA THR A 5 -9.32 -6.18 -47.62
C THR A 5 -9.56 -5.26 -46.40
N PRO A 6 -10.80 -5.01 -45.96
CA PRO A 6 -11.06 -4.34 -44.70
C PRO A 6 -11.00 -5.32 -43.51
N ASP A 7 -10.64 -4.76 -42.36
CA ASP A 7 -11.01 -5.19 -41.02
C ASP A 7 -10.36 -6.45 -40.42
N GLY A 8 -9.08 -6.28 -40.08
CA GLY A 8 -8.50 -6.85 -38.86
C GLY A 8 -8.76 -5.97 -37.63
N ALA A 9 -9.99 -5.50 -37.42
CA ALA A 9 -10.35 -4.79 -36.19
C ALA A 9 -10.31 -5.78 -35.03
N GLY A 10 -9.15 -5.90 -34.38
CA GLY A 10 -8.95 -6.75 -33.22
C GLY A 10 -10.08 -6.52 -32.22
N ARG A 11 -10.93 -7.53 -32.01
CA ARG A 11 -12.03 -7.48 -31.04
C ARG A 11 -11.43 -7.11 -29.69
N ARG A 12 -11.63 -5.86 -29.27
CA ARG A 12 -11.33 -5.45 -27.90
C ARG A 12 -12.12 -6.39 -26.98
N PRO A 13 -11.49 -7.06 -26.01
CA PRO A 13 -12.21 -7.93 -25.09
C PRO A 13 -13.38 -7.15 -24.50
N ARG A 14 -14.58 -7.75 -24.56
CA ARG A 14 -15.79 -7.15 -24.00
C ARG A 14 -15.50 -6.81 -22.53
N ARG A 15 -15.80 -5.57 -22.15
CA ARG A 15 -15.69 -5.11 -20.76
C ARG A 15 -17.09 -5.17 -20.15
N PRO A 16 -17.40 -6.18 -19.32
CA PRO A 16 -18.71 -6.29 -18.65
C PRO A 16 -19.10 -5.02 -17.89
N ILE A 17 -18.13 -4.32 -17.28
CA ILE A 17 -18.34 -3.05 -16.59
C ILE A 17 -17.32 -2.00 -17.05
N GLY A 18 -17.75 -0.74 -17.01
CA GLY A 18 -16.87 0.41 -17.23
C GLY A 18 -15.91 0.66 -16.07
N THR A 19 -14.88 1.47 -16.31
CA THR A 19 -13.83 1.75 -15.33
C THR A 19 -14.33 2.45 -14.07
N TRP A 20 -15.15 3.49 -14.19
CA TRP A 20 -15.65 4.21 -13.01
C TRP A 20 -16.60 3.38 -12.14
N PRO A 21 -17.54 2.58 -12.69
CA PRO A 21 -18.25 1.58 -11.91
C PRO A 21 -17.31 0.59 -11.19
N ALA A 22 -16.28 0.09 -11.87
CA ALA A 22 -15.30 -0.81 -11.25
C ALA A 22 -14.50 -0.13 -10.12
N VAL A 23 -14.15 1.15 -10.27
CA VAL A 23 -13.54 1.96 -9.21
C VAL A 23 -14.51 2.12 -8.04
N GLY A 24 -15.78 2.41 -8.29
CA GLY A 24 -16.82 2.51 -7.25
C GLY A 24 -16.96 1.21 -6.44
N VAL A 25 -17.04 0.06 -7.13
CA VAL A 25 -17.07 -1.27 -6.47
C VAL A 25 -15.79 -1.51 -5.67
N THR A 26 -14.62 -1.18 -6.24
CA THR A 26 -13.34 -1.31 -5.54
C THR A 26 -13.32 -0.47 -4.25
N VAL A 27 -13.77 0.78 -4.31
CA VAL A 27 -13.86 1.66 -3.14
C VAL A 27 -14.84 1.11 -2.10
N ALA A 28 -16.00 0.59 -2.52
CA ALA A 28 -16.96 -0.02 -1.59
C ALA A 28 -16.38 -1.25 -0.88
N VAL A 29 -15.68 -2.12 -1.62
CA VAL A 29 -14.96 -3.27 -1.04
C VAL A 29 -13.89 -2.80 -0.07
N LEU A 30 -13.15 -1.74 -0.40
CA LEU A 30 -12.13 -1.17 0.47
C LEU A 30 -12.72 -0.58 1.75
N VAL A 31 -13.83 0.15 1.69
CA VAL A 31 -14.50 0.67 2.90
C VAL A 31 -14.91 -0.48 3.83
N ALA A 32 -15.52 -1.53 3.29
CA ALA A 32 -15.89 -2.72 4.07
C ALA A 32 -14.65 -3.44 4.64
N ALA A 33 -13.61 -3.62 3.82
CA ALA A 33 -12.36 -4.25 4.23
C ALA A 33 -11.65 -3.45 5.32
N ASN A 34 -11.66 -2.12 5.23
CA ASN A 34 -11.05 -1.24 6.23
C ASN A 34 -11.73 -1.46 7.59
N ALA A 35 -13.07 -1.47 7.64
CA ALA A 35 -13.80 -1.77 8.87
C ALA A 35 -13.51 -3.18 9.41
N ALA A 36 -13.47 -4.20 8.53
CA ALA A 36 -13.22 -5.59 8.93
C ALA A 36 -11.80 -5.80 9.46
N LEU A 37 -10.78 -5.25 8.81
CA LEU A 37 -9.37 -5.37 9.21
C LEU A 37 -9.05 -4.61 10.50
N HIS A 38 -9.84 -3.58 10.85
CA HIS A 38 -9.74 -2.95 12.17
C HIS A 38 -10.44 -3.77 13.27
N ARG A 39 -11.45 -4.57 12.91
CA ARG A 39 -12.18 -5.41 13.87
C ARG A 39 -11.49 -6.75 14.13
N TRP A 40 -10.85 -7.34 13.12
CA TRP A 40 -10.25 -8.66 13.20
C TRP A 40 -8.72 -8.59 13.11
N SER A 41 -8.04 -9.24 14.06
CA SER A 41 -6.58 -9.30 14.13
C SER A 41 -6.07 -10.75 14.07
N GLY A 42 -4.76 -10.93 13.97
CA GLY A 42 -4.14 -12.26 13.91
C GLY A 42 -4.51 -13.04 12.64
N PRO A 43 -4.77 -14.37 12.72
CA PRO A 43 -5.03 -15.21 11.56
C PRO A 43 -6.23 -14.76 10.72
N TRP A 44 -7.30 -14.27 11.36
CA TRP A 44 -8.49 -13.79 10.66
C TRP A 44 -8.20 -12.56 9.80
N GLY A 45 -7.34 -11.64 10.28
CA GLY A 45 -6.89 -10.50 9.50
C GLY A 45 -6.13 -10.92 8.23
N VAL A 46 -5.29 -11.97 8.34
CA VAL A 46 -4.55 -12.54 7.19
C VAL A 46 -5.51 -13.15 6.17
N VAL A 47 -6.51 -13.93 6.61
CA VAL A 47 -7.51 -14.50 5.71
C VAL A 47 -8.31 -13.41 5.02
N THR A 48 -8.80 -12.42 5.76
CA THR A 48 -9.52 -11.27 5.20
C THR A 48 -8.68 -10.55 4.16
N ALA A 49 -7.39 -10.33 4.43
CA ALA A 49 -6.47 -9.69 3.52
C ALA A 49 -6.32 -10.44 2.18
N VAL A 50 -6.15 -11.77 2.23
CA VAL A 50 -6.06 -12.60 1.02
C VAL A 50 -7.36 -12.59 0.23
N VAL A 51 -8.50 -12.74 0.92
CA VAL A 51 -9.84 -12.73 0.29
C VAL A 51 -10.11 -11.40 -0.40
N VAL A 52 -9.90 -10.27 0.31
CA VAL A 52 -10.09 -8.93 -0.25
C VAL A 52 -9.19 -8.72 -1.47
N SER A 53 -7.92 -9.11 -1.38
CA SER A 53 -6.98 -9.02 -2.51
C SER A 53 -7.48 -9.79 -3.74
N GLY A 54 -7.98 -11.01 -3.53
CA GLY A 54 -8.57 -11.84 -4.59
C GLY A 54 -9.82 -11.21 -5.21
N VAL A 55 -10.74 -10.69 -4.38
CA VAL A 55 -11.95 -10.00 -4.83
C VAL A 55 -11.60 -8.78 -5.68
N LEU A 56 -10.65 -7.96 -5.23
CA LEU A 56 -10.22 -6.75 -5.96
C LEU A 56 -9.60 -7.10 -7.33
N LEU A 57 -8.76 -8.14 -7.38
CA LEU A 57 -8.25 -8.65 -8.67
C LEU A 57 -9.39 -9.17 -9.55
N GLY A 58 -10.41 -9.80 -8.97
CA GLY A 58 -11.64 -10.20 -9.66
C GLY A 58 -12.38 -9.02 -10.28
N VAL A 59 -12.53 -7.91 -9.56
CA VAL A 59 -13.13 -6.66 -10.06
C VAL A 59 -12.32 -6.12 -11.25
N LEU A 60 -10.98 -6.12 -11.17
CA LEU A 60 -10.13 -5.72 -12.29
C LEU A 60 -10.37 -6.62 -13.52
N ARG A 61 -10.43 -7.95 -13.34
CA ARG A 61 -10.72 -8.89 -14.44
C ARG A 61 -12.11 -8.67 -15.02
N TRP A 62 -13.10 -8.39 -14.18
CA TRP A 62 -14.48 -8.11 -14.59
C TRP A 62 -14.58 -6.81 -15.41
N ALA A 63 -13.71 -5.84 -15.17
CA ALA A 63 -13.54 -4.65 -16.03
C ALA A 63 -12.69 -4.89 -17.29
N GLY A 64 -12.34 -6.14 -17.60
CA GLY A 64 -11.49 -6.52 -18.74
C GLY A 64 -10.00 -6.23 -18.54
N GLY A 65 -9.56 -6.00 -17.30
CA GLY A 65 -8.17 -5.82 -16.91
C GLY A 65 -7.38 -7.14 -16.88
N THR A 66 -6.06 -7.03 -16.91
CA THR A 66 -5.11 -8.15 -16.91
C THR A 66 -4.19 -8.10 -15.70
N LEU A 67 -3.43 -9.17 -15.47
CA LEU A 67 -2.35 -9.15 -14.47
C LEU A 67 -1.27 -8.13 -14.80
N ALA A 68 -1.05 -7.79 -16.07
CA ALA A 68 -0.10 -6.76 -16.45
C ALA A 68 -0.54 -5.38 -15.96
N ASP A 69 -1.84 -5.09 -16.05
CA ASP A 69 -2.43 -3.85 -15.51
C ASP A 69 -2.25 -3.76 -13.99
N ALA A 70 -2.51 -4.86 -13.29
CA ALA A 70 -2.25 -4.97 -11.85
C ALA A 70 -0.77 -4.93 -11.50
N GLY A 71 0.13 -5.33 -12.39
CA GLY A 71 1.57 -5.35 -12.11
C GLY A 71 2.15 -6.65 -11.68
N LEU A 72 1.45 -7.70 -12.03
CA LEU A 72 1.73 -9.08 -11.74
C LEU A 72 2.05 -9.84 -13.04
N ALA A 73 2.50 -9.13 -14.08
CA ALA A 73 2.97 -9.78 -15.30
C ALA A 73 4.23 -10.60 -15.00
N PRO A 74 4.28 -11.91 -15.34
CA PRO A 74 5.44 -12.76 -15.06
C PRO A 74 6.76 -12.18 -15.58
N GLY A 75 6.74 -11.57 -16.77
CA GLY A 75 7.92 -10.95 -17.39
C GLY A 75 8.48 -9.73 -16.65
N THR A 76 7.77 -9.15 -15.67
CA THR A 76 8.28 -8.01 -14.87
C THR A 76 8.71 -8.40 -13.46
N LEU A 77 8.49 -9.65 -13.02
CA LEU A 77 8.77 -10.08 -11.64
C LEU A 77 10.25 -9.99 -11.29
N ALA A 78 11.15 -10.49 -12.15
CA ALA A 78 12.59 -10.43 -11.89
C ALA A 78 13.11 -8.98 -11.80
N ARG A 79 12.58 -8.08 -12.63
CA ARG A 79 12.89 -6.64 -12.55
C ARG A 79 12.32 -6.02 -11.27
N GLY A 80 11.08 -6.35 -10.92
CA GLY A 80 10.43 -5.92 -9.69
C GLY A 80 11.18 -6.36 -8.44
N ALA A 81 11.66 -7.60 -8.39
CA ALA A 81 12.44 -8.15 -7.29
C ALA A 81 13.77 -7.41 -7.11
N ARG A 82 14.48 -7.07 -8.21
CA ARG A 82 15.71 -6.25 -8.13
C ARG A 82 15.45 -4.86 -7.54
N TRP A 83 14.37 -4.21 -7.97
CA TRP A 83 13.93 -2.94 -7.37
C TRP A 83 13.59 -3.11 -5.88
N ALA A 84 12.83 -4.15 -5.53
CA ALA A 84 12.45 -4.44 -4.15
C ALA A 84 13.69 -4.62 -3.25
N LEU A 85 14.65 -5.45 -3.66
CA LEU A 85 15.89 -5.70 -2.92
C LEU A 85 16.70 -4.42 -2.73
N ALA A 86 16.86 -3.61 -3.78
CA ALA A 86 17.56 -2.33 -3.69
C ALA A 86 16.88 -1.35 -2.72
N LEU A 87 15.54 -1.28 -2.75
CA LEU A 87 14.76 -0.43 -1.84
C LEU A 87 14.81 -0.94 -0.40
N ILE A 88 14.73 -2.26 -0.18
CA ILE A 88 14.90 -2.89 1.14
C ILE A 88 16.27 -2.53 1.71
N ALA A 89 17.34 -2.69 0.93
CA ALA A 89 18.69 -2.35 1.36
C ALA A 89 18.81 -0.85 1.71
N LEU A 90 18.30 0.02 0.85
CA LEU A 90 18.31 1.48 1.07
C LEU A 90 17.58 1.86 2.37
N VAL A 91 16.37 1.33 2.59
CA VAL A 91 15.60 1.60 3.82
C VAL A 91 16.33 1.04 5.04
N GLY A 92 16.92 -0.16 4.94
CA GLY A 92 17.72 -0.74 6.01
C GLY A 92 18.89 0.16 6.43
N ILE A 93 19.60 0.76 5.46
CA ILE A 93 20.68 1.73 5.70
C ILE A 93 20.14 2.98 6.42
N VAL A 94 19.01 3.53 5.97
CA VAL A 94 18.39 4.71 6.59
C VAL A 94 17.98 4.44 8.03
N TYR A 95 17.35 3.28 8.28
CA TYR A 95 16.95 2.86 9.62
C TYR A 95 18.15 2.61 10.53
N LEU A 96 19.20 1.97 10.01
CA LEU A 96 20.46 1.77 10.75
C LEU A 96 21.10 3.11 11.12
N ALA A 97 21.20 4.04 10.17
CA ALA A 97 21.74 5.37 10.43
C ALA A 97 20.91 6.09 11.52
N GLY A 98 19.58 6.05 11.44
CA GLY A 98 18.70 6.61 12.46
C GLY A 98 18.84 5.93 13.83
N ALA A 99 19.06 4.63 13.88
CA ALA A 99 19.27 3.91 15.14
C ALA A 99 20.61 4.27 15.81
N LEU A 100 21.64 4.50 14.99
CA LEU A 100 22.98 4.88 15.45
C LEU A 100 23.07 6.33 15.91
N LEU A 101 22.17 7.21 15.44
CA LEU A 101 22.11 8.62 15.83
C LEU A 101 21.25 8.81 17.10
N PRO A 102 21.82 9.23 18.25
CA PRO A 102 21.07 9.34 19.51
C PRO A 102 19.86 10.29 19.43
N ALA A 103 19.99 11.39 18.68
CA ALA A 103 18.95 12.40 18.52
C ALA A 103 17.68 11.87 17.83
N THR A 104 17.77 10.75 17.11
CA THR A 104 16.64 10.17 16.36
C THR A 104 16.06 8.92 17.01
N ARG A 105 16.65 8.41 18.10
CA ARG A 105 16.21 7.15 18.73
C ARG A 105 14.77 7.23 19.26
N THR A 106 14.38 8.37 19.83
CA THR A 106 13.03 8.60 20.34
C THR A 106 11.94 8.57 19.26
N LEU A 107 12.31 8.69 17.97
CA LEU A 107 11.37 8.58 16.85
C LEU A 107 10.93 7.14 16.59
N PHE A 108 11.72 6.15 17.03
CA PHE A 108 11.38 4.73 16.91
C PHE A 108 10.50 4.22 18.05
N GLU A 109 10.29 5.04 19.09
CA GLU A 109 9.38 4.69 20.18
C GLU A 109 7.93 4.56 19.66
N ASP A 110 7.33 3.41 19.94
CA ASP A 110 5.93 3.13 19.63
C ASP A 110 5.29 2.31 20.75
N ARG A 111 4.38 2.94 21.48
CA ARG A 111 3.76 2.33 22.66
C ARG A 111 2.88 1.14 22.32
N ARG A 112 2.44 1.00 21.06
CA ARG A 112 1.59 -0.11 20.61
C ARG A 112 2.32 -1.46 20.66
N TYR A 113 3.64 -1.45 20.73
CA TYR A 113 4.48 -2.64 20.62
C TYR A 113 5.46 -2.81 21.77
N ALA A 114 5.42 -1.91 22.77
CA ALA A 114 6.36 -1.90 23.89
C ALA A 114 6.36 -3.21 24.71
N GLY A 115 5.22 -3.91 24.76
CA GLY A 115 5.07 -5.18 25.47
C GLY A 115 5.39 -6.44 24.65
N MET A 116 5.81 -6.31 23.38
CA MET A 116 6.00 -7.48 22.52
C MET A 116 7.28 -8.25 22.81
N ASP A 117 7.20 -9.58 22.72
CA ASP A 117 8.39 -10.43 22.69
C ASP A 117 9.00 -10.51 21.27
N GLY A 118 10.18 -11.13 21.17
CA GLY A 118 10.87 -11.26 19.88
C GLY A 118 10.11 -12.13 18.87
N GLY A 119 9.40 -13.16 19.33
CA GLY A 119 8.61 -14.06 18.48
C GLY A 119 7.41 -13.34 17.88
N GLU A 120 6.72 -12.51 18.67
CA GLU A 120 5.62 -11.67 18.22
C GLU A 120 6.07 -10.64 17.18
N VAL A 121 7.23 -10.01 17.39
CA VAL A 121 7.83 -9.10 16.40
C VAL A 121 8.14 -9.83 15.09
N MET A 122 8.72 -11.05 15.16
CA MET A 122 9.01 -11.84 13.96
C MET A 122 7.73 -12.25 13.22
N LEU A 123 6.72 -12.74 13.94
CA LEU A 123 5.42 -13.08 13.34
C LEU A 123 4.82 -11.88 12.61
N ARG A 124 4.94 -10.70 13.20
CA ARG A 124 4.40 -9.47 12.62
C ARG A 124 5.18 -9.05 11.37
N VAL A 125 6.52 -9.04 11.44
CA VAL A 125 7.40 -8.64 10.33
C VAL A 125 7.33 -9.61 9.15
N LEU A 126 7.21 -10.91 9.41
CA LEU A 126 7.30 -11.97 8.39
C LEU A 126 5.94 -12.43 7.85
N VAL A 127 4.85 -12.23 8.60
CA VAL A 127 3.52 -12.73 8.20
C VAL A 127 2.47 -11.63 8.20
N LEU A 128 2.25 -10.97 9.34
CA LEU A 128 1.12 -10.05 9.47
C LEU A 128 1.28 -8.78 8.63
N VAL A 129 2.48 -8.20 8.58
CA VAL A 129 2.77 -7.00 7.77
C VAL A 129 2.76 -7.33 6.26
N PRO A 130 3.51 -8.34 5.77
CA PRO A 130 3.51 -8.67 4.35
C PRO A 130 2.11 -8.99 3.81
N VAL A 131 1.32 -9.77 4.55
CA VAL A 131 0.03 -10.25 4.07
C VAL A 131 -1.12 -9.36 4.51
N GLY A 132 -1.22 -9.06 5.80
CA GLY A 132 -2.32 -8.28 6.38
C GLY A 132 -2.32 -6.81 5.96
N THR A 133 -1.17 -6.25 5.59
CA THR A 133 -1.02 -4.84 5.21
C THR A 133 -0.55 -4.70 3.77
N VAL A 134 0.67 -5.14 3.47
CA VAL A 134 1.34 -4.84 2.19
C VAL A 134 0.58 -5.45 1.01
N LEU A 135 0.20 -6.73 1.09
CA LEU A 135 -0.51 -7.40 0.01
C LEU A 135 -1.80 -6.67 -0.37
N VAL A 136 -2.65 -6.38 0.63
CA VAL A 136 -3.96 -5.73 0.42
C VAL A 136 -3.78 -4.34 -0.16
N GLU A 137 -2.94 -3.52 0.48
CA GLU A 137 -2.78 -2.13 0.09
C GLU A 137 -2.14 -2.00 -1.30
N GLU A 138 -1.08 -2.77 -1.59
CA GLU A 138 -0.44 -2.68 -2.90
C GLU A 138 -1.33 -3.23 -4.02
N ILE A 139 -2.07 -4.33 -3.79
CA ILE A 139 -3.04 -4.83 -4.76
C ILE A 139 -4.17 -3.82 -4.97
N ALA A 140 -4.72 -3.25 -3.91
CA ALA A 140 -5.81 -2.30 -3.99
C ALA A 140 -5.42 -1.02 -4.74
N PHE A 141 -4.40 -0.32 -4.25
CA PHE A 141 -4.09 1.03 -4.68
C PHE A 141 -3.20 1.04 -5.92
N ARG A 142 -2.11 0.27 -5.93
CA ARG A 142 -1.11 0.27 -7.02
C ARG A 142 -1.43 -0.78 -8.09
N GLY A 143 -2.19 -1.81 -7.75
CA GLY A 143 -2.63 -2.84 -8.69
C GLY A 143 -3.95 -2.47 -9.37
N VAL A 144 -5.03 -2.53 -8.63
CA VAL A 144 -6.40 -2.48 -9.16
C VAL A 144 -6.83 -1.05 -9.47
N LEU A 145 -6.83 -0.13 -8.49
CA LEU A 145 -7.24 1.26 -8.71
C LEU A 145 -6.35 1.94 -9.76
N TYR A 146 -5.03 1.87 -9.58
CA TYR A 146 -4.09 2.42 -10.55
C TYR A 146 -4.24 1.77 -11.93
N GLY A 147 -4.36 0.44 -12.01
CA GLY A 147 -4.52 -0.29 -13.26
C GLY A 147 -5.81 0.08 -14.01
N LEU A 148 -6.95 0.13 -13.30
CA LEU A 148 -8.25 0.54 -13.82
C LEU A 148 -8.18 1.95 -14.43
N VAL A 149 -7.74 2.93 -13.64
CA VAL A 149 -7.73 4.34 -14.07
C VAL A 149 -6.69 4.58 -15.17
N ARG A 150 -5.51 3.95 -15.08
CA ARG A 150 -4.43 4.13 -16.07
C ARG A 150 -4.85 3.69 -17.46
N ARG A 151 -5.60 2.60 -17.58
CA ARG A 151 -6.08 2.06 -18.87
C ARG A 151 -6.96 3.04 -19.64
N ASP A 152 -7.70 3.90 -18.94
CA ASP A 152 -8.69 4.78 -19.54
C ASP A 152 -8.29 6.26 -19.51
N ARG A 153 -7.51 6.70 -18.52
CA ARG A 153 -7.18 8.11 -18.28
C ARG A 153 -5.67 8.39 -18.19
N GLY A 154 -4.84 7.36 -18.33
CA GLY A 154 -3.38 7.50 -18.29
C GLY A 154 -2.79 7.59 -16.89
N ALA A 155 -1.46 7.68 -16.83
CA ALA A 155 -0.69 7.52 -15.58
C ALA A 155 -0.93 8.66 -14.57
N VAL A 156 -1.14 9.90 -15.02
CA VAL A 156 -1.34 11.05 -14.12
C VAL A 156 -2.60 10.89 -13.29
N TRP A 157 -3.73 10.61 -13.93
CA TRP A 157 -5.01 10.36 -13.24
C TRP A 157 -4.93 9.12 -12.34
N ALA A 158 -4.26 8.06 -12.80
CA ALA A 158 -4.09 6.85 -12.01
C ALA A 158 -3.30 7.12 -10.72
N THR A 159 -2.20 7.88 -10.82
CA THR A 159 -1.41 8.31 -9.66
C THR A 159 -2.25 9.18 -8.74
N ALA A 160 -2.97 10.18 -9.26
CA ALA A 160 -3.78 11.08 -8.44
C ALA A 160 -4.88 10.34 -7.66
N VAL A 161 -5.68 9.51 -8.34
CA VAL A 161 -6.77 8.74 -7.71
C VAL A 161 -6.23 7.72 -6.72
N SER A 162 -5.21 6.95 -7.11
CA SER A 162 -4.60 5.94 -6.23
C SER A 162 -4.03 6.58 -4.97
N SER A 163 -3.30 7.68 -5.11
CA SER A 163 -2.63 8.36 -3.99
C SER A 163 -3.62 9.06 -3.06
N ALA A 164 -4.65 9.71 -3.60
CA ALA A 164 -5.69 10.35 -2.78
C ALA A 164 -6.47 9.31 -1.96
N LEU A 165 -6.90 8.21 -2.59
CA LEU A 165 -7.61 7.13 -1.89
C LEU A 165 -6.71 6.41 -0.87
N PHE A 166 -5.42 6.27 -1.16
CA PHE A 166 -4.45 5.73 -0.21
C PHE A 166 -4.23 6.67 0.99
N GLY A 167 -4.24 7.98 0.78
CA GLY A 167 -4.28 8.96 1.87
C GLY A 167 -5.50 8.77 2.77
N LEU A 168 -6.70 8.73 2.17
CA LEU A 168 -7.96 8.57 2.89
C LEU A 168 -8.08 7.23 3.64
N TRP A 169 -7.49 6.16 3.10
CA TRP A 169 -7.39 4.85 3.77
C TRP A 169 -6.73 4.93 5.16
N HIS A 170 -5.87 5.93 5.37
CA HIS A 170 -5.14 6.13 6.62
C HIS A 170 -5.87 6.97 7.67
N VAL A 171 -7.12 7.40 7.43
CA VAL A 171 -7.89 8.15 8.43
C VAL A 171 -8.12 7.31 9.69
N LEU A 172 -8.73 6.11 9.59
CA LEU A 172 -9.01 5.26 10.75
C LEU A 172 -7.74 4.83 11.50
N PRO A 173 -6.67 4.35 10.82
CA PRO A 173 -5.40 4.05 11.48
C PRO A 173 -4.79 5.23 12.23
N SER A 174 -5.09 6.47 11.82
CA SER A 174 -4.48 7.68 12.38
C SER A 174 -5.24 8.30 13.55
N LEU A 175 -6.45 7.83 13.86
CA LEU A 175 -7.25 8.41 14.95
C LEU A 175 -6.54 8.42 16.31
N HIS A 176 -5.64 7.46 16.54
CA HIS A 176 -4.87 7.32 17.77
C HIS A 176 -3.35 7.50 17.56
N LEU A 177 -2.92 8.06 16.42
CA LEU A 177 -1.49 8.19 16.10
C LEU A 177 -0.76 9.09 17.12
N ALA A 178 -1.39 10.21 17.48
CA ALA A 178 -0.85 11.19 18.41
C ALA A 178 -0.70 10.65 19.84
N THR A 179 -1.49 9.65 20.25
CA THR A 179 -1.37 9.01 21.58
C THR A 179 -0.44 7.80 21.57
N ALA A 180 -0.28 7.13 20.42
CA ALA A 180 0.59 5.99 20.23
C ALA A 180 2.09 6.35 20.14
N LYS A 181 2.41 7.51 19.56
CA LYS A 181 3.78 7.98 19.33
C LYS A 181 4.12 9.21 20.17
N PRO A 182 5.00 9.09 21.19
CA PRO A 182 5.37 10.20 22.07
C PRO A 182 5.87 11.45 21.31
N ALA A 183 6.69 11.26 20.28
CA ALA A 183 7.17 12.36 19.43
C ALA A 183 6.04 13.16 18.79
N LEU A 184 4.95 12.49 18.38
CA LEU A 184 3.78 13.14 17.80
C LEU A 184 2.89 13.79 18.88
N THR A 185 2.83 13.19 20.07
CA THR A 185 2.17 13.83 21.23
C THR A 185 2.83 15.17 21.54
N THR A 186 4.17 15.24 21.50
CA THR A 186 4.91 16.48 21.74
C THR A 186 4.66 17.52 20.66
N ALA A 187 4.59 17.11 19.40
CA ALA A 187 4.40 18.01 18.26
C ALA A 187 2.95 18.55 18.15
N PHE A 188 1.94 17.71 18.37
CA PHE A 188 0.54 18.06 18.13
C PHE A 188 -0.29 18.27 19.40
N GLY A 189 0.23 17.88 20.56
CA GLY A 189 -0.50 17.92 21.83
C GLY A 189 -1.55 16.81 21.97
N ARG A 190 -2.33 16.87 23.06
CA ARG A 190 -3.38 15.88 23.42
C ARG A 190 -4.81 16.40 23.20
N SER A 191 -4.97 17.58 22.62
CA SER A 191 -6.29 18.17 22.36
C SER A 191 -6.98 17.49 21.18
N GLY A 192 -8.31 17.63 21.09
CA GLY A 192 -9.06 17.14 19.92
C GLY A 192 -8.59 17.77 18.60
N LEU A 193 -8.23 19.06 18.64
CA LEU A 193 -7.62 19.76 17.49
C LEU A 193 -6.25 19.17 17.12
N GLY A 194 -5.41 18.87 18.12
CA GLY A 194 -4.11 18.21 17.91
C GLY A 194 -4.24 16.84 17.25
N ALA A 195 -5.20 16.03 17.71
CA ALA A 195 -5.51 14.74 17.10
C ALA A 195 -5.98 14.90 15.63
N ALA A 196 -6.86 15.87 15.36
CA ALA A 196 -7.32 16.14 14.00
C ALA A 196 -6.17 16.58 13.07
N LEU A 197 -5.28 17.45 13.54
CA LEU A 197 -4.09 17.86 12.79
C LEU A 197 -3.14 16.69 12.51
N ALA A 198 -2.94 15.81 13.48
CA ALA A 198 -2.13 14.61 13.30
C ALA A 198 -2.72 13.66 12.23
N VAL A 199 -4.06 13.49 12.22
CA VAL A 199 -4.75 12.71 11.18
C VAL A 199 -4.58 13.34 9.80
N VAL A 200 -4.79 14.65 9.67
CA VAL A 200 -4.62 15.37 8.39
C VAL A 200 -3.17 15.26 7.90
N ALA A 201 -2.19 15.46 8.78
CA ALA A 201 -0.78 15.30 8.45
C ALA A 201 -0.47 13.87 7.97
N ALA A 202 -1.00 12.85 8.65
CA ALA A 202 -0.82 11.46 8.25
C ALA A 202 -1.44 11.17 6.87
N VAL A 203 -2.66 11.66 6.60
CA VAL A 203 -3.34 11.51 5.29
C VAL A 203 -2.55 12.18 4.17
N LEU A 204 -2.04 13.39 4.39
CA LEU A 204 -1.24 14.11 3.39
C LEU A 204 0.11 13.41 3.14
N PHE A 205 0.77 12.96 4.21
CA PHE A 205 2.03 12.23 4.11
C PHE A 205 1.86 10.92 3.35
N THR A 206 0.83 10.13 3.68
CA THR A 206 0.59 8.85 3.00
C THR A 206 0.10 9.05 1.57
N ALA A 207 -0.66 10.11 1.27
CA ALA A 207 -0.97 10.48 -0.12
C ALA A 207 0.31 10.79 -0.91
N ALA A 208 1.24 11.56 -0.35
CA ALA A 208 2.53 11.84 -0.99
C ALA A 208 3.38 10.55 -1.18
N ALA A 209 3.38 9.66 -0.18
CA ALA A 209 4.01 8.33 -0.32
C ALA A 209 3.33 7.49 -1.42
N GLY A 210 2.00 7.61 -1.57
CA GLY A 210 1.23 7.00 -2.65
C GLY A 210 1.75 7.39 -4.05
N VAL A 211 2.16 8.64 -4.23
CA VAL A 211 2.77 9.12 -5.49
C VAL A 211 4.08 8.39 -5.76
N LEU A 212 4.95 8.28 -4.73
CA LEU A 212 6.20 7.54 -4.82
C LEU A 212 5.96 6.06 -5.17
N PHE A 213 5.02 5.39 -4.49
CA PHE A 213 4.66 4.00 -4.79
C PHE A 213 4.14 3.83 -6.22
N CYS A 214 3.29 4.74 -6.70
CA CYS A 214 2.81 4.74 -8.09
C CYS A 214 3.97 4.91 -9.08
N GLU A 215 4.94 5.74 -8.78
CA GLU A 215 6.11 5.95 -9.63
C GLU A 215 7.03 4.72 -9.66
N LEU A 216 7.27 4.09 -8.50
CA LEU A 216 8.01 2.82 -8.42
C LEU A 216 7.32 1.71 -9.19
N ARG A 217 5.99 1.61 -9.05
CA ARG A 217 5.16 0.71 -9.84
C ARG A 217 5.37 1.00 -11.34
N ARG A 218 5.26 2.26 -11.77
CA ARG A 218 5.37 2.66 -13.18
C ARG A 218 6.74 2.35 -13.78
N ARG A 219 7.83 2.67 -13.07
CA ARG A 219 9.22 2.44 -13.52
C ARG A 219 9.58 0.96 -13.55
N SER A 220 9.24 0.22 -12.50
CA SER A 220 9.54 -1.20 -12.42
C SER A 220 8.61 -2.06 -13.29
N GLY A 221 7.41 -1.56 -13.60
CA GLY A 221 6.35 -2.35 -14.22
C GLY A 221 5.88 -3.53 -13.36
N SER A 222 6.19 -3.54 -12.06
CA SER A 222 5.86 -4.62 -11.13
C SER A 222 5.30 -4.09 -9.80
N LEU A 223 4.43 -4.85 -9.14
CA LEU A 223 4.04 -4.58 -7.75
C LEU A 223 5.11 -4.95 -6.73
N LEU A 224 6.07 -5.82 -7.09
CA LEU A 224 7.11 -6.22 -6.14
C LEU A 224 7.95 -5.03 -5.67
N ALA A 225 8.19 -4.04 -6.53
CA ALA A 225 8.97 -2.85 -6.16
C ALA A 225 8.30 -2.03 -5.03
N PRO A 226 7.04 -1.56 -5.18
CA PRO A 226 6.37 -0.87 -4.08
C PRO A 226 6.09 -1.79 -2.88
N MET A 227 5.79 -3.08 -3.08
CA MET A 227 5.64 -4.06 -1.98
C MET A 227 6.92 -4.18 -1.14
N GLY A 228 8.09 -4.24 -1.78
CA GLY A 228 9.38 -4.32 -1.10
C GLY A 228 9.68 -3.07 -0.26
N LEU A 229 9.47 -1.88 -0.83
CA LEU A 229 9.62 -0.62 -0.09
C LEU A 229 8.64 -0.55 1.10
N HIS A 230 7.37 -0.86 0.85
CA HIS A 230 6.32 -0.78 1.85
C HIS A 230 6.57 -1.76 3.01
N TRP A 231 6.94 -3.00 2.69
CA TRP A 231 7.36 -3.98 3.68
C TRP A 231 8.56 -3.48 4.47
N ALA A 232 9.63 -3.01 3.81
CA ALA A 232 10.85 -2.56 4.47
C ALA A 232 10.58 -1.45 5.49
N VAL A 233 9.80 -0.43 5.10
CA VAL A 233 9.48 0.70 5.98
C VAL A 233 8.71 0.25 7.23
N ASN A 234 7.78 -0.69 7.10
CA ASN A 234 7.06 -1.23 8.25
C ASN A 234 7.94 -2.17 9.09
N ALA A 235 8.54 -3.17 8.44
CA ALA A 235 9.33 -4.22 9.07
C ALA A 235 10.50 -3.66 9.89
N PHE A 236 11.29 -2.77 9.29
CA PHE A 236 12.41 -2.16 10.01
C PHE A 236 11.95 -1.21 11.11
N GLY A 237 10.78 -0.60 10.99
CA GLY A 237 10.11 0.12 12.09
C GLY A 237 9.92 -0.75 13.32
N TYR A 238 9.35 -1.94 13.14
CA TYR A 238 9.18 -2.90 14.23
C TYR A 238 10.51 -3.40 14.79
N LEU A 239 11.44 -3.79 13.92
CA LEU A 239 12.73 -4.34 14.32
C LEU A 239 13.56 -3.34 15.11
N VAL A 240 13.73 -2.12 14.59
CA VAL A 240 14.53 -1.08 15.26
C VAL A 240 13.86 -0.62 16.54
N GLY A 241 12.53 -0.44 16.55
CA GLY A 241 11.81 -0.11 17.78
C GLY A 241 11.98 -1.17 18.86
N PHE A 242 11.97 -2.46 18.50
CA PHE A 242 12.21 -3.55 19.43
C PHE A 242 13.66 -3.61 19.93
N LEU A 243 14.64 -3.33 19.07
CA LEU A 243 16.06 -3.40 19.41
C LEU A 243 16.54 -2.21 20.25
N LEU A 244 15.86 -1.06 20.17
CA LEU A 244 16.22 0.17 20.88
C LEU A 244 15.45 0.38 22.20
N ARG A 245 14.56 -0.56 22.56
CA ARG A 245 13.74 -0.48 23.79
C ARG A 245 14.54 -0.54 25.08
#